data_AF-A0A154PPW3-F1
#
_entry.id   AF-A0A154PPW3-F1
#
_cell.length_a   1.000
_cell.length_b   1.000
_cell.length_c   1.000
_cell.angle_alpha   90.00
_cell.angle_beta   90.00
_cell.angle_gamma   90.00
#
_symmetry.space_group_name_H-M   'P 1'
#
loop_
_entity.id
_entity.type
_entity.pdbx_description
1 polymer ?
#
loop_
_entity_poly.entity_id
_entity_poly.type
_entity_poly.pdbx_seq_one_letter_code
_entity_poly.pdbx_strand_id
1 'polypeptide(L)'
;METEIIETQPFNSLKELYNNVDNLNPWPYIKELRESTEYMYCGIDVNNQKINLEKVNKDSQPKTLLCHDMKGGYLDDRFIHGTESHNSYLFYHWSVIDTFVYFSHHFITIPPHGWINAAHEHGVKVLGVIITEREGIWESILESQETARRFAEALIHIAKFYKFEGWLMNVENEIKSEHVNNLIYFMKYLTERIHAEIRDAEIIWYDSVVNEGKLKWQNELNDKNIDFFLNCDGIYLNYNWTRSKLENSCMLAKRENRNIQDIYVGLDVWGRGCPGDGGFNSAFALEQIRQQGLSVAIFASGWTHEFFGPKTFYELENMFWAQLFPYLYIHVPIYEGEVFETSFCRGIGSSYYRSGEMQLEVRVVEGKTIYEKKSFYNLSLQKPQISVAVPHLRFTHFPNLPDPKKENDEKAHSKETTEYVYETKKNILRILGNVATIENKSSMLDTNYLEFYDRLSYDGGGCLKLITNDPRSYHRLFLIHVEFQQDIQATIVYKEIESAVVNLGRSEPILIIGNDAGLKSILPYKLENLASN
;
A
#
# COMPACT_ATOMS: atom_id res chain seq x y z
N MET A 1 -29.45 -7.26 21.72
CA MET A 1 -28.17 -6.80 22.30
C MET A 1 -27.55 -5.92 21.26
N GLU A 2 -27.50 -4.60 21.48
CA GLU A 2 -26.73 -3.70 20.63
C GLU A 2 -25.26 -4.15 20.76
N THR A 3 -24.68 -4.62 19.65
CA THR A 3 -23.24 -4.88 19.57
C THR A 3 -22.52 -3.58 19.84
N GLU A 4 -21.69 -3.56 20.88
CA GLU A 4 -20.83 -2.43 21.19
C GLU A 4 -19.99 -2.09 19.96
N ILE A 5 -20.05 -0.83 19.52
CA ILE A 5 -19.28 -0.36 18.38
C ILE A 5 -17.84 -0.18 18.87
N ILE A 6 -16.96 -1.07 18.44
CA ILE A 6 -15.52 -0.96 18.71
C ILE A 6 -14.87 -0.25 17.53
N GLU A 7 -14.10 0.79 17.83
CA GLU A 7 -13.36 1.59 16.84
C GLU A 7 -11.93 1.88 17.31
N THR A 8 -11.04 2.07 16.34
CA THR A 8 -9.68 2.56 16.54
C THR A 8 -9.74 4.05 16.84
N GLN A 9 -9.05 4.47 17.90
CA GLN A 9 -8.97 5.88 18.29
C GLN A 9 -7.50 6.35 18.35
N PRO A 10 -7.18 7.54 17.82
CA PRO A 10 -5.89 8.19 18.03
C PRO A 10 -5.78 8.77 19.44
N PHE A 11 -4.59 9.22 19.84
CA PHE A 11 -4.42 10.12 20.98
C PHE A 11 -4.17 11.55 20.49
N ASN A 12 -4.89 12.52 21.03
CA ASN A 12 -4.83 13.93 20.62
C ASN A 12 -4.01 14.81 21.57
N SER A 13 -3.63 14.29 22.74
CA SER A 13 -2.83 15.03 23.72
C SER A 13 -2.04 14.10 24.64
N LEU A 14 -0.99 14.64 25.29
CA LEU A 14 -0.22 13.91 26.31
C LEU A 14 -1.08 13.48 27.51
N LYS A 15 -2.06 14.30 27.90
CA LYS A 15 -2.97 13.95 29.00
C LYS A 15 -3.82 12.74 28.64
N GLU A 16 -4.36 12.72 27.43
CA GLU A 16 -5.14 11.60 26.92
C GLU A 16 -4.29 10.34 26.82
N LEU A 17 -3.07 10.44 26.29
CA LEU A 17 -2.11 9.33 26.26
C LEU A 17 -1.88 8.74 27.64
N TYR A 18 -1.40 9.54 28.60
CA TYR A 18 -0.99 9.02 29.91
C TYR A 18 -2.15 8.57 30.79
N ASN A 19 -3.38 9.03 30.53
CA ASN A 19 -4.55 8.55 31.24
C ASN A 19 -5.03 7.16 30.75
N ASN A 20 -4.69 6.79 29.52
CA ASN A 20 -5.27 5.63 28.84
C ASN A 20 -4.25 4.59 28.39
N VAL A 21 -2.94 4.90 28.34
CA VAL A 21 -1.90 3.96 27.85
C VAL A 21 -1.83 2.66 28.64
N ASP A 22 -2.18 2.68 29.92
CA ASP A 22 -2.21 1.47 30.76
C ASP A 22 -3.56 0.71 30.68
N ASN A 23 -4.55 1.26 29.97
CA ASN A 23 -5.93 0.73 29.85
C ASN A 23 -6.38 0.71 28.37
N LEU A 24 -5.53 0.18 27.48
CA LEU A 24 -5.85 0.05 26.06
C LEU A 24 -6.97 -0.99 25.82
N ASN A 25 -7.84 -0.71 24.85
CA ASN A 25 -8.95 -1.59 24.50
C ASN A 25 -8.47 -2.73 23.59
N PRO A 26 -8.63 -4.00 23.97
CA PRO A 26 -8.21 -5.11 23.14
C PRO A 26 -9.07 -5.22 21.87
N TRP A 27 -8.42 -5.53 20.75
CA TRP A 27 -9.10 -5.87 19.50
C TRP A 27 -9.31 -7.39 19.38
N PRO A 28 -10.19 -7.85 18.46
CA PRO A 28 -10.17 -9.22 17.99
C PRO A 28 -8.80 -9.62 17.47
N TYR A 29 -8.65 -10.90 17.13
CA TYR A 29 -7.40 -11.44 16.60
C TYR A 29 -6.75 -10.51 15.55
N ILE A 30 -5.46 -10.25 15.77
CA ILE A 30 -4.58 -9.48 14.89
C ILE A 30 -3.60 -10.47 14.31
N LYS A 31 -3.57 -10.58 12.98
CA LYS A 31 -2.65 -11.45 12.24
C LYS A 31 -1.20 -11.06 12.56
N GLU A 32 -0.34 -12.07 12.65
CA GLU A 32 1.11 -11.85 12.70
C GLU A 32 1.62 -11.39 11.34
N LEU A 33 2.69 -10.59 11.32
CA LEU A 33 3.35 -10.15 10.10
C LEU A 33 3.88 -11.36 9.32
N ARG A 34 3.37 -11.59 8.11
CA ARG A 34 3.79 -12.72 7.28
C ARG A 34 5.24 -12.54 6.81
N GLU A 35 6.04 -13.59 6.97
CA GLU A 35 7.42 -13.60 6.48
C GLU A 35 7.46 -13.59 4.94
N SER A 36 8.51 -12.96 4.40
CA SER A 36 8.79 -12.92 2.96
C SER A 36 10.20 -13.42 2.70
N THR A 37 10.44 -13.96 1.51
CA THR A 37 11.77 -14.49 1.16
C THR A 37 12.84 -13.41 1.11
N GLU A 38 14.09 -13.82 1.25
CA GLU A 38 15.31 -12.99 1.08
C GLU A 38 15.55 -12.51 -0.37
N TYR A 39 14.68 -12.91 -1.30
CA TYR A 39 14.72 -12.46 -2.69
C TYR A 39 13.41 -11.81 -3.13
N MET A 40 13.51 -10.99 -4.17
CA MET A 40 12.40 -10.32 -4.83
C MET A 40 12.52 -10.45 -6.35
N TYR A 41 11.49 -9.98 -7.06
CA TYR A 41 11.51 -9.91 -8.52
C TYR A 41 11.32 -8.47 -9.01
N CYS A 42 12.05 -8.06 -10.03
CA CYS A 42 11.87 -6.73 -10.61
C CYS A 42 10.52 -6.64 -11.34
N GLY A 43 9.73 -5.59 -11.07
CA GLY A 43 8.39 -5.44 -11.61
C GLY A 43 8.35 -5.27 -13.13
N ILE A 44 9.41 -4.74 -13.75
CA ILE A 44 9.52 -4.66 -15.22
C ILE A 44 9.63 -6.04 -15.87
N ASP A 45 10.24 -7.02 -15.19
CA ASP A 45 10.47 -8.35 -15.75
C ASP A 45 9.29 -9.29 -15.55
N VAL A 46 8.46 -9.05 -14.53
CA VAL A 46 7.40 -9.99 -14.15
C VAL A 46 6.30 -10.16 -15.20
N ASN A 47 6.13 -9.19 -16.09
CA ASN A 47 5.14 -9.29 -17.17
C ASN A 47 5.74 -9.85 -18.46
N ASN A 48 7.06 -10.05 -18.50
CA ASN A 48 7.67 -10.80 -19.56
C ASN A 48 7.30 -12.27 -19.34
N GLN A 49 6.75 -12.94 -20.37
CA GLN A 49 6.41 -14.37 -20.34
C GLN A 49 7.65 -15.27 -20.32
N LYS A 50 8.77 -14.76 -19.81
CA LYS A 50 9.98 -15.53 -19.51
C LYS A 50 9.62 -16.60 -18.49
N ILE A 51 10.12 -17.80 -18.74
CA ILE A 51 9.97 -18.96 -17.86
C ILE A 51 10.72 -18.70 -16.54
N ASN A 52 11.95 -18.20 -16.63
CA ASN A 52 12.78 -17.88 -15.48
C ASN A 52 12.71 -16.38 -15.20
N LEU A 53 12.38 -16.05 -13.95
CA LEU A 53 12.47 -14.70 -13.41
C LEU A 53 13.77 -14.58 -12.62
N GLU A 54 14.45 -13.45 -12.74
CA GLU A 54 15.68 -13.20 -12.01
C GLU A 54 15.34 -12.81 -10.56
N LYS A 55 15.87 -13.60 -9.62
CA LYS A 55 15.78 -13.33 -8.19
C LYS A 55 16.85 -12.31 -7.82
N VAL A 56 16.44 -11.21 -7.21
CA VAL A 56 17.36 -10.19 -6.67
C VAL A 56 17.35 -10.24 -5.14
N ASN A 57 18.50 -10.04 -4.50
CA ASN A 57 18.60 -10.02 -3.04
C ASN A 57 17.84 -8.81 -2.47
N LYS A 58 16.94 -9.07 -1.51
CA LYS A 58 16.05 -8.07 -0.88
C LYS A 58 16.82 -6.94 -0.21
N ASP A 59 17.81 -7.26 0.63
CA ASP A 59 18.62 -6.31 1.40
C ASP A 59 19.52 -5.41 0.52
N SER A 60 19.67 -5.77 -0.76
CA SER A 60 20.44 -4.98 -1.72
C SER A 60 19.57 -4.09 -2.61
N GLN A 61 18.24 -4.14 -2.46
CA GLN A 61 17.33 -3.30 -3.25
C GLN A 61 16.79 -2.13 -2.44
N PRO A 62 16.46 -1.02 -3.12
CA PRO A 62 15.80 0.10 -2.46
C PRO A 62 14.33 -0.22 -2.13
N LYS A 63 13.87 0.31 -1.01
CA LYS A 63 12.58 0.04 -0.39
C LYS A 63 11.48 0.98 -0.89
N THR A 64 10.23 0.60 -0.69
CA THR A 64 9.03 1.38 -1.01
C THR A 64 8.17 1.52 0.23
N LEU A 65 8.05 2.74 0.73
CA LEU A 65 7.11 3.11 1.78
C LEU A 65 5.87 3.75 1.14
N LEU A 66 4.68 3.36 1.59
CA LEU A 66 3.41 3.98 1.18
C LEU A 66 2.78 4.72 2.36
N CYS A 67 2.67 6.03 2.25
CA CYS A 67 2.03 6.90 3.24
C CYS A 67 0.73 7.44 2.65
N HIS A 68 -0.42 6.84 2.99
CA HIS A 68 -1.61 6.96 2.14
C HIS A 68 -2.35 8.31 2.21
N ASP A 69 -2.24 9.06 3.32
CA ASP A 69 -2.93 10.32 3.64
C ASP A 69 -4.34 10.46 3.00
N MET A 70 -5.26 9.61 3.44
CA MET A 70 -6.59 9.51 2.84
C MET A 70 -7.58 10.36 3.64
N LYS A 71 -7.87 11.58 3.16
CA LYS A 71 -8.84 12.52 3.77
C LYS A 71 -8.70 12.69 5.29
N GLY A 72 -7.46 12.75 5.78
CA GLY A 72 -7.14 12.92 7.19
C GLY A 72 -7.27 11.66 8.06
N GLY A 73 -7.58 10.50 7.48
CA GLY A 73 -7.65 9.22 8.19
C GLY A 73 -8.92 9.01 9.01
N TYR A 74 -8.98 7.86 9.67
CA TYR A 74 -10.07 7.33 10.49
C TYR A 74 -11.45 7.58 9.88
N LEU A 75 -11.75 7.02 8.71
CA LEU A 75 -13.07 7.06 8.06
C LEU A 75 -13.87 5.81 8.46
N ASP A 76 -14.44 5.09 7.49
CA ASP A 76 -15.07 3.78 7.74
C ASP A 76 -14.08 2.70 8.21
N ASP A 77 -12.79 2.91 8.00
CA ASP A 77 -11.69 2.00 8.33
C ASP A 77 -11.34 1.94 9.81
N ARG A 78 -11.80 2.91 10.61
CA ARG A 78 -11.62 2.88 12.07
C ARG A 78 -12.44 1.80 12.76
N PHE A 79 -13.57 1.38 12.17
CA PHE A 79 -14.50 0.43 12.79
C PHE A 79 -13.98 -1.00 12.69
N ILE A 80 -13.75 -1.64 13.83
CA ILE A 80 -13.10 -2.96 13.92
C ILE A 80 -13.93 -4.06 13.25
N HIS A 81 -15.26 -3.98 13.36
CA HIS A 81 -16.18 -4.93 12.73
C HIS A 81 -16.60 -4.53 11.31
N GLY A 82 -16.06 -3.41 10.80
CA GLY A 82 -16.41 -2.86 9.51
C GLY A 82 -17.71 -2.07 9.50
N THR A 83 -18.08 -1.60 8.31
CA THR A 83 -19.31 -0.84 8.06
C THR A 83 -20.05 -1.38 6.83
N GLU A 84 -21.19 -0.77 6.50
CA GLU A 84 -21.94 -1.07 5.27
C GLU A 84 -21.48 -0.22 4.08
N SER A 85 -20.37 0.53 4.21
CA SER A 85 -19.82 1.32 3.11
C SER A 85 -19.42 0.43 1.94
N HIS A 86 -19.59 0.93 0.71
CA HIS A 86 -19.16 0.25 -0.52
C HIS A 86 -18.31 1.15 -1.43
N ASN A 87 -17.94 2.33 -0.94
CA ASN A 87 -17.20 3.34 -1.70
C ASN A 87 -15.95 3.82 -0.95
N SER A 88 -15.51 3.10 0.09
CA SER A 88 -14.30 3.43 0.84
C SER A 88 -13.04 3.20 0.01
N TYR A 89 -11.97 3.94 0.33
CA TYR A 89 -10.65 3.69 -0.24
C TYR A 89 -10.13 2.32 0.19
N LEU A 90 -9.35 1.70 -0.70
CA LEU A 90 -8.69 0.43 -0.49
C LEU A 90 -7.27 0.51 -1.00
N PHE A 91 -6.40 -0.29 -0.41
CA PHE A 91 -5.13 -0.64 -1.03
C PHE A 91 -5.06 -2.15 -1.22
N TYR A 92 -4.53 -2.56 -2.38
CA TYR A 92 -4.44 -3.97 -2.78
C TYR A 92 -3.21 -4.25 -3.67
N HIS A 93 -2.23 -3.35 -3.70
CA HIS A 93 -0.94 -3.53 -4.38
C HIS A 93 0.19 -3.81 -3.38
N TRP A 94 -0.12 -4.58 -2.33
CA TRP A 94 0.79 -4.88 -1.22
C TRP A 94 2.10 -5.53 -1.64
N SER A 95 2.08 -6.33 -2.70
CA SER A 95 3.24 -7.09 -3.15
C SER A 95 4.40 -6.23 -3.62
N VAL A 96 4.24 -4.91 -3.74
CA VAL A 96 5.29 -3.99 -4.22
C VAL A 96 5.68 -2.91 -3.20
N ILE A 97 5.25 -3.05 -1.94
CA ILE A 97 5.64 -2.14 -0.86
C ILE A 97 6.25 -2.90 0.32
N ASP A 98 7.20 -2.26 1.00
CA ASP A 98 7.86 -2.81 2.20
C ASP A 98 7.14 -2.39 3.48
N THR A 99 6.68 -1.13 3.52
CA THR A 99 6.11 -0.50 4.71
C THR A 99 4.89 0.34 4.32
N PHE A 100 3.80 0.19 5.07
CA PHE A 100 2.61 1.02 4.99
C PHE A 100 2.52 1.93 6.20
N VAL A 101 2.29 3.22 5.98
CA VAL A 101 2.09 4.21 7.03
C VAL A 101 0.64 4.64 7.01
N TYR A 102 -0.07 4.38 8.10
CA TYR A 102 -1.42 4.89 8.29
C TYR A 102 -1.35 6.36 8.72
N PHE A 103 -1.60 7.27 7.78
CA PHE A 103 -1.37 8.69 8.02
C PHE A 103 -2.66 9.41 8.42
N SER A 104 -2.55 10.22 9.46
CA SER A 104 -3.59 11.12 9.94
C SER A 104 -2.95 12.36 10.57
N HIS A 105 -3.75 13.39 10.85
CA HIS A 105 -3.29 14.62 11.50
C HIS A 105 -3.50 14.62 13.03
N HIS A 106 -3.73 13.45 13.63
CA HIS A 106 -3.85 13.31 15.08
C HIS A 106 -2.47 13.12 15.71
N PHE A 107 -2.25 13.69 16.90
CA PHE A 107 -0.95 13.69 17.58
C PHE A 107 -0.27 12.31 17.58
N ILE A 108 -0.98 11.27 18.01
CA ILE A 108 -0.54 9.87 17.90
C ILE A 108 -1.58 9.12 17.10
N THR A 109 -1.16 8.66 15.93
CA THR A 109 -1.98 7.89 15.00
C THR A 109 -1.76 6.40 15.20
N ILE A 110 -2.79 5.69 15.61
CA ILE A 110 -2.84 4.23 15.69
C ILE A 110 -3.38 3.68 14.37
N PRO A 111 -2.63 2.83 13.64
CA PRO A 111 -3.15 2.19 12.45
C PRO A 111 -4.40 1.34 12.77
N PRO A 112 -5.51 1.46 12.02
CA PRO A 112 -6.70 0.68 12.31
C PRO A 112 -6.50 -0.82 12.12
N HIS A 113 -7.22 -1.60 12.93
CA HIS A 113 -7.21 -3.08 12.90
C HIS A 113 -7.32 -3.67 11.50
N GLY A 114 -8.22 -3.13 10.67
CA GLY A 114 -8.41 -3.62 9.30
C GLY A 114 -7.17 -3.46 8.44
N TRP A 115 -6.44 -2.34 8.57
CA TRP A 115 -5.22 -2.06 7.83
C TRP A 115 -4.05 -2.93 8.29
N ILE A 116 -3.87 -3.11 9.60
CA ILE A 116 -2.84 -4.01 10.15
C ILE A 116 -3.05 -5.43 9.62
N ASN A 117 -4.27 -5.96 9.73
CA ASN A 117 -4.56 -7.32 9.25
C ASN A 117 -4.42 -7.48 7.73
N ALA A 118 -4.79 -6.46 6.94
CA ALA A 118 -4.61 -6.50 5.50
C ALA A 118 -3.11 -6.48 5.13
N ALA A 119 -2.32 -5.59 5.73
CA ALA A 119 -0.89 -5.49 5.47
C ALA A 119 -0.12 -6.75 5.92
N HIS A 120 -0.38 -7.22 7.14
CA HIS A 120 0.29 -8.40 7.71
C HIS A 120 0.04 -9.67 6.91
N GLU A 121 -1.19 -9.88 6.42
CA GLU A 121 -1.51 -11.00 5.52
C GLU A 121 -0.62 -11.03 4.27
N HIS A 122 -0.22 -9.85 3.78
CA HIS A 122 0.62 -9.68 2.59
C HIS A 122 2.11 -9.49 2.92
N GLY A 123 2.51 -9.59 4.19
CA GLY A 123 3.89 -9.45 4.62
C GLY A 123 4.44 -8.02 4.61
N VAL A 124 3.57 -7.03 4.79
CA VAL A 124 3.91 -5.59 4.80
C VAL A 124 3.85 -5.05 6.22
N LYS A 125 4.90 -4.35 6.64
CA LYS A 125 4.97 -3.68 7.95
C LYS A 125 4.01 -2.50 8.01
N VAL A 126 3.48 -2.20 9.20
CA VAL A 126 2.61 -1.05 9.43
C VAL A 126 3.20 -0.10 10.46
N LEU A 127 3.30 1.18 10.11
CA LEU A 127 3.69 2.22 11.05
C LEU A 127 2.51 3.13 11.38
N GLY A 128 2.43 3.50 12.65
CA GLY A 128 1.67 4.67 13.10
C GLY A 128 2.41 5.96 12.78
N VAL A 129 1.82 7.09 13.16
CA VAL A 129 2.42 8.42 12.97
C VAL A 129 2.40 9.19 14.27
N ILE A 130 3.53 9.81 14.61
CA ILE A 130 3.61 10.86 15.60
C ILE A 130 3.75 12.17 14.84
N ILE A 131 2.71 13.01 14.87
CA ILE A 131 2.71 14.29 14.18
C ILE A 131 2.43 15.43 15.13
N THR A 132 3.20 16.51 15.00
CA THR A 132 3.02 17.72 15.80
C THR A 132 3.04 18.95 14.92
N GLU A 133 1.86 19.52 14.66
CA GLU A 133 1.70 20.71 13.81
C GLU A 133 1.51 21.99 14.64
N ARG A 134 1.49 21.84 15.97
CA ARG A 134 1.28 22.94 16.93
C ARG A 134 2.38 22.93 17.98
N GLU A 135 2.77 24.13 18.41
CA GLU A 135 3.82 24.32 19.40
C GLU A 135 3.41 23.86 20.81
N GLY A 136 4.42 23.66 21.68
CA GLY A 136 4.25 23.48 23.12
C GLY A 136 4.30 22.02 23.61
N ILE A 137 3.89 21.04 22.81
CA ILE A 137 3.84 19.64 23.27
C ILE A 137 5.23 19.07 23.57
N TRP A 138 6.23 19.43 22.77
CA TRP A 138 7.61 18.99 22.93
C TRP A 138 8.31 19.62 24.13
N GLU A 139 7.83 20.75 24.66
CA GLU A 139 8.43 21.36 25.86
C GLU A 139 8.29 20.44 27.07
N SER A 140 7.13 19.78 27.21
CA SER A 140 6.89 18.81 28.29
C SER A 140 7.56 17.47 28.04
N ILE A 141 7.63 17.02 26.78
CA ILE A 141 8.27 15.73 26.44
C ILE A 141 9.79 15.84 26.62
N LEU A 142 10.40 16.94 26.17
CA LEU A 142 11.84 17.13 26.11
C LEU A 142 12.42 17.92 27.29
N GLU A 143 11.64 18.17 28.34
CA GLU A 143 12.09 18.84 29.57
C GLU A 143 13.30 18.11 30.19
N SER A 144 13.28 16.77 30.14
CA SER A 144 14.38 15.93 30.61
C SER A 144 14.48 14.64 29.79
N GLN A 145 15.60 13.93 29.92
CA GLN A 145 15.71 12.58 29.37
C GLN A 145 14.66 11.64 30.00
N GLU A 146 14.26 11.84 31.25
CA GLU A 146 13.26 10.99 31.90
C GLU A 146 11.87 11.12 31.26
N THR A 147 11.43 12.35 30.99
CA THR A 147 10.15 12.62 30.31
C THR A 147 10.18 12.12 28.86
N ALA A 148 11.33 12.24 28.19
CA ALA A 148 11.53 11.70 26.85
C ALA A 148 11.42 10.16 26.84
N ARG A 149 12.09 9.46 27.78
CA ARG A 149 11.97 8.00 27.92
C ARG A 149 10.54 7.58 28.21
N ARG A 150 9.85 8.27 29.14
CA ARG A 150 8.46 7.96 29.47
C ARG A 150 7.55 8.03 28.25
N PHE A 151 7.75 9.04 27.39
CA PHE A 151 7.01 9.14 26.14
C PHE A 151 7.36 7.99 25.18
N ALA A 152 8.65 7.68 25.01
CA ALA A 152 9.08 6.57 24.16
C ALA A 152 8.51 5.20 24.61
N GLU A 153 8.54 4.91 25.91
CA GLU A 153 7.97 3.68 26.48
C GLU A 153 6.46 3.59 26.24
N ALA A 154 5.73 4.72 26.31
CA ALA A 154 4.31 4.74 25.99
C ALA A 154 4.05 4.38 24.51
N LEU A 155 4.87 4.89 23.58
CA LEU A 155 4.77 4.56 22.15
C LEU A 155 5.08 3.09 21.88
N ILE A 156 6.11 2.53 22.53
CA ILE A 156 6.48 1.12 22.43
C ILE A 156 5.37 0.24 22.99
N HIS A 157 4.80 0.61 24.13
CA HIS A 157 3.69 -0.13 24.74
C HIS A 157 2.49 -0.23 23.79
N ILE A 158 2.10 0.90 23.18
CA ILE A 158 1.00 0.97 22.21
C ILE A 158 1.28 0.11 20.98
N ALA A 159 2.46 0.25 20.36
CA ALA A 159 2.85 -0.51 19.17
C ALA A 159 2.85 -2.02 19.45
N LYS A 160 3.39 -2.42 20.60
CA LYS A 160 3.40 -3.82 21.06
C LYS A 160 2.00 -4.36 21.33
N PHE A 161 1.13 -3.55 21.94
CA PHE A 161 -0.23 -3.95 22.29
C PHE A 161 -1.10 -4.18 21.04
N TYR A 162 -1.06 -3.26 20.08
CA TYR A 162 -1.83 -3.34 18.83
C TYR A 162 -1.09 -4.06 17.70
N LYS A 163 0.13 -4.54 17.96
CA LYS A 163 0.98 -5.32 17.04
C LYS A 163 1.20 -4.62 15.69
N PHE A 164 1.85 -3.46 15.72
CA PHE A 164 2.37 -2.82 14.52
C PHE A 164 3.83 -2.39 14.74
N GLU A 165 4.58 -2.19 13.67
CA GLU A 165 6.04 -2.26 13.69
C GLU A 165 6.73 -0.94 14.01
N GLY A 166 6.00 0.14 14.32
CA GLY A 166 6.64 1.37 14.81
C GLY A 166 6.01 2.64 14.26
N TRP A 167 6.85 3.65 14.00
CA TRP A 167 6.39 5.03 13.93
C TRP A 167 7.11 5.86 12.86
N LEU A 168 6.33 6.58 12.06
CA LEU A 168 6.81 7.77 11.36
C LEU A 168 6.77 8.97 12.32
N MET A 169 7.90 9.62 12.52
CA MET A 169 8.07 10.82 13.33
C MET A 169 8.01 12.05 12.42
N ASN A 170 6.92 12.80 12.47
CA ASN A 170 6.69 14.01 11.67
C ASN A 170 6.55 15.27 12.55
N VAL A 171 7.67 15.93 12.83
CA VAL A 171 7.70 17.10 13.71
C VAL A 171 7.55 18.39 12.90
N GLU A 172 6.31 18.83 12.68
CA GLU A 172 5.95 20.01 11.87
C GLU A 172 5.83 21.30 12.69
N ASN A 173 6.64 21.45 13.76
CA ASN A 173 6.71 22.66 14.58
C ASN A 173 8.13 22.89 15.11
N GLU A 174 8.46 24.13 15.48
CA GLU A 174 9.78 24.45 16.03
C GLU A 174 10.02 23.77 17.39
N ILE A 175 11.28 23.44 17.65
CA ILE A 175 11.82 22.91 18.90
C ILE A 175 12.78 23.96 19.46
N LYS A 176 12.68 24.25 20.76
CA LYS A 176 13.65 25.14 21.41
C LYS A 176 15.06 24.54 21.27
N SER A 177 16.04 25.37 20.93
CA SER A 177 17.43 24.93 20.69
C SER A 177 18.01 24.13 21.87
N GLU A 178 17.65 24.48 23.11
CA GLU A 178 18.01 23.76 24.34
C GLU A 178 17.44 22.34 24.44
N HIS A 179 16.35 22.03 23.73
CA HIS A 179 15.68 20.72 23.72
C HIS A 179 16.12 19.81 22.57
N VAL A 180 16.87 20.31 21.57
CA VAL A 180 17.26 19.50 20.40
C VAL A 180 18.06 18.25 20.81
N ASN A 181 18.97 18.38 21.77
CA ASN A 181 19.73 17.22 22.27
C ASN A 181 18.82 16.17 22.92
N ASN A 182 17.76 16.59 23.60
CA ASN A 182 16.79 15.66 24.18
C ASN A 182 15.90 15.03 23.11
N LEU A 183 15.63 15.71 21.99
CA LEU A 183 14.94 15.12 20.84
C LEU A 183 15.79 14.05 20.17
N ILE A 184 17.08 14.30 19.95
CA ILE A 184 18.02 13.31 19.41
C ILE A 184 18.13 12.11 20.37
N TYR A 185 18.23 12.38 21.68
CA TYR A 185 18.21 11.33 22.70
C TYR A 185 16.92 10.50 22.65
N PHE A 186 15.76 11.16 22.54
CA PHE A 186 14.46 10.50 22.40
C PHE A 186 14.42 9.59 21.19
N MET A 187 14.84 10.08 20.02
CA MET A 187 14.88 9.29 18.77
C MET A 187 15.77 8.04 18.93
N LYS A 188 16.97 8.21 19.50
CA LYS A 188 17.89 7.11 19.77
C LYS A 188 17.27 6.08 20.72
N TYR A 189 16.76 6.54 21.85
CA TYR A 189 16.17 5.67 22.87
C TYR A 189 14.97 4.90 22.34
N LEU A 190 14.05 5.58 21.65
CA LEU A 190 12.88 4.96 21.04
C LEU A 190 13.30 3.87 20.04
N THR A 191 14.24 4.18 19.14
CA THR A 191 14.75 3.25 18.13
C THR A 191 15.40 2.02 18.78
N GLU A 192 16.37 2.21 19.68
CA GLU A 192 17.06 1.09 20.33
C GLU A 192 16.09 0.20 21.12
N ARG A 193 15.11 0.82 21.80
CA ARG A 193 14.22 0.10 22.70
C ARG A 193 13.08 -0.60 21.97
N ILE A 194 12.54 -0.04 20.89
CA ILE A 194 11.47 -0.70 20.12
C ILE A 194 11.98 -1.97 19.42
N HIS A 195 13.22 -1.95 18.89
CA HIS A 195 13.86 -3.14 18.29
C HIS A 195 14.07 -4.29 19.28
N ALA A 196 14.18 -3.99 20.57
CA ALA A 196 14.28 -5.00 21.62
C ALA A 196 12.91 -5.61 22.00
N GLU A 197 11.80 -4.97 21.64
CA GLU A 197 10.44 -5.36 22.05
C GLU A 197 9.59 -5.90 20.89
N ILE A 198 9.87 -5.45 19.66
CA ILE A 198 9.10 -5.75 18.45
C ILE A 198 10.08 -6.15 17.35
N ARG A 199 9.88 -7.35 16.78
CA ARG A 199 10.65 -7.83 15.63
C ARG A 199 10.33 -6.97 14.41
N ASP A 200 11.33 -6.72 13.57
CA ASP A 200 11.18 -5.97 12.32
C ASP A 200 10.70 -4.51 12.50
N ALA A 201 10.88 -3.97 13.72
CA ALA A 201 10.46 -2.62 14.05
C ALA A 201 11.13 -1.55 13.18
N GLU A 202 10.50 -0.39 13.02
CA GLU A 202 11.03 0.70 12.21
C GLU A 202 10.59 2.08 12.75
N ILE A 203 11.57 2.96 12.92
CA ILE A 203 11.39 4.38 13.25
C ILE A 203 11.91 5.22 12.08
N ILE A 204 11.02 5.96 11.44
CA ILE A 204 11.35 6.83 10.31
C ILE A 204 11.24 8.29 10.74
N TRP A 205 12.27 9.08 10.50
CA TRP A 205 12.27 10.53 10.73
C TRP A 205 11.84 11.28 9.46
N TYR A 206 10.86 12.17 9.54
CA TYR A 206 10.53 13.07 8.43
C TYR A 206 11.47 14.30 8.42
N ASP A 207 12.00 14.64 7.25
CA ASP A 207 12.90 15.79 7.00
C ASP A 207 12.20 17.13 7.30
N SER A 208 12.14 17.49 8.58
CA SER A 208 11.36 18.59 9.11
C SER A 208 12.23 19.54 9.94
N VAL A 209 12.40 19.27 11.23
CA VAL A 209 13.22 20.06 12.14
C VAL A 209 14.71 19.82 11.87
N VAL A 210 15.49 20.89 11.84
CA VAL A 210 16.96 20.84 11.72
C VAL A 210 17.63 20.82 13.11
N ASN A 211 18.93 20.55 13.16
CA ASN A 211 19.75 20.52 14.38
C ASN A 211 19.77 21.83 15.22
N GLU A 212 19.26 22.95 14.69
CA GLU A 212 19.04 24.19 15.44
C GLU A 212 17.65 24.27 16.10
N GLY A 213 16.78 23.28 15.86
CA GLY A 213 15.39 23.24 16.32
C GLY A 213 14.40 23.95 15.39
N LYS A 214 14.85 24.48 14.25
CA LYS A 214 14.00 25.19 13.29
C LYS A 214 13.28 24.23 12.33
N LEU A 215 12.00 24.48 12.06
CA LEU A 215 11.24 23.75 11.04
C LEU A 215 11.69 24.21 9.65
N LYS A 216 12.45 23.36 8.94
CA LYS A 216 12.94 23.64 7.60
C LYS A 216 13.25 22.35 6.84
N TRP A 217 12.39 21.99 5.90
CA TRP A 217 12.60 20.85 5.01
C TRP A 217 13.82 21.06 4.09
N GLN A 218 14.79 20.15 4.12
CA GLN A 218 16.01 20.25 3.32
C GLN A 218 15.81 19.69 1.90
N ASN A 219 14.92 18.71 1.74
CA ASN A 219 14.71 17.90 0.54
C ASN A 219 15.96 17.10 0.14
N GLU A 220 16.86 16.88 1.09
CA GLU A 220 18.09 16.11 0.96
C GLU A 220 18.57 15.71 2.37
N LEU A 221 19.37 14.65 2.46
CA LEU A 221 20.17 14.40 3.65
C LEU A 221 21.40 15.31 3.61
N ASN A 222 21.57 16.15 4.63
CA ASN A 222 22.72 17.05 4.77
C ASN A 222 23.12 17.24 6.25
N ASP A 223 24.14 18.07 6.52
CA ASP A 223 24.68 18.27 7.87
C ASP A 223 23.65 18.85 8.87
N LYS A 224 22.46 19.29 8.42
CA LYS A 224 21.42 19.86 9.29
C LYS A 224 20.42 18.84 9.82
N ASN A 225 20.26 17.70 9.14
CA ASN A 225 19.32 16.64 9.54
C ASN A 225 20.02 15.28 9.77
N ILE A 226 21.35 15.22 9.56
CA ILE A 226 22.13 13.99 9.71
C ILE A 226 22.03 13.36 11.09
N ASP A 227 21.98 14.16 12.16
CA ASP A 227 21.90 13.63 13.53
C ASP A 227 20.61 12.85 13.77
N PHE A 228 19.49 13.26 13.17
CA PHE A 228 18.24 12.50 13.27
C PHE A 228 18.34 11.18 12.50
N PHE A 229 18.87 11.24 11.27
CA PHE A 229 19.07 10.05 10.44
C PHE A 229 19.96 9.01 11.13
N LEU A 230 21.05 9.42 11.78
CA LEU A 230 21.97 8.52 12.47
C LEU A 230 21.39 7.85 13.73
N ASN A 231 20.28 8.37 14.27
CA ASN A 231 19.65 7.88 15.50
C ASN A 231 18.27 7.23 15.27
N CYS A 232 17.96 6.84 14.02
CA CYS A 232 16.77 6.07 13.65
C CYS A 232 17.03 5.16 12.43
N ASP A 233 16.02 4.39 12.03
CA ASP A 233 16.14 3.39 10.96
C ASP A 233 16.20 4.03 9.56
N GLY A 234 15.55 5.18 9.38
CA GLY A 234 15.60 5.87 8.10
C GLY A 234 15.08 7.30 8.13
N ILE A 235 15.36 8.03 7.06
CA ILE A 235 14.87 9.40 6.87
C ILE A 235 13.93 9.46 5.68
N TYR A 236 12.76 10.06 5.88
CA TYR A 236 11.80 10.42 4.84
C TYR A 236 12.08 11.87 4.43
N LEU A 237 12.69 12.06 3.27
CA LEU A 237 12.98 13.38 2.70
C LEU A 237 11.72 14.04 2.13
N ASN A 238 11.60 15.36 2.29
CA ASN A 238 10.52 16.12 1.67
C ASN A 238 10.59 16.08 0.13
N TYR A 239 9.45 16.30 -0.53
CA TYR A 239 9.26 16.00 -1.96
C TYR A 239 9.78 17.06 -2.95
N ASN A 240 10.29 18.22 -2.51
CA ASN A 240 10.83 19.28 -3.39
C ASN A 240 12.35 19.11 -3.64
N TRP A 241 12.76 17.89 -3.99
CA TRP A 241 14.17 17.54 -4.24
C TRP A 241 14.59 17.82 -5.68
N THR A 242 15.90 17.84 -5.92
CA THR A 242 16.51 17.90 -7.26
C THR A 242 17.47 16.72 -7.43
N ARG A 243 17.89 16.42 -8.66
CA ARG A 243 18.87 15.36 -8.90
C ARG A 243 20.17 15.54 -8.10
N SER A 244 20.69 16.76 -8.02
CA SER A 244 21.89 17.05 -7.24
C SER A 244 21.70 16.81 -5.74
N LYS A 245 20.51 17.10 -5.21
CA LYS A 245 20.14 16.83 -3.82
C LYS A 245 20.08 15.33 -3.51
N LEU A 246 19.59 14.51 -4.45
CA LEU A 246 19.63 13.05 -4.32
C LEU A 246 21.07 12.52 -4.30
N GLU A 247 21.90 13.01 -5.22
CA GLU A 247 23.33 12.66 -5.29
C GLU A 247 24.08 13.06 -4.01
N ASN A 248 23.82 14.26 -3.47
CA ASN A 248 24.35 14.71 -2.18
C ASN A 248 23.96 13.77 -1.04
N SER A 249 22.69 13.38 -0.99
CA SER A 249 22.16 12.48 0.04
C SER A 249 22.87 11.13 0.02
N CYS A 250 23.07 10.56 -1.18
CA CYS A 250 23.83 9.33 -1.38
C CYS A 250 25.29 9.47 -0.91
N MET A 251 25.97 10.57 -1.26
CA MET A 251 27.35 10.81 -0.87
C MET A 251 27.49 10.91 0.66
N LEU A 252 26.57 11.63 1.30
CA LEU A 252 26.60 11.81 2.74
C LEU A 252 26.32 10.50 3.50
N ALA A 253 25.29 9.75 3.14
CA ALA A 253 25.02 8.46 3.80
C ALA A 253 26.22 7.50 3.67
N LYS A 254 26.85 7.43 2.50
CA LYS A 254 28.07 6.63 2.28
C LYS A 254 29.24 7.14 3.15
N ARG A 255 29.40 8.45 3.30
CA ARG A 255 30.44 9.05 4.16
C ARG A 255 30.26 8.63 5.62
N GLU A 256 29.02 8.55 6.09
CA GLU A 256 28.66 8.15 7.46
C GLU A 256 28.47 6.62 7.62
N ASN A 257 28.85 5.81 6.61
CA ASN A 257 28.67 4.35 6.60
C ASN A 257 27.23 3.87 6.84
N ARG A 258 26.24 4.67 6.42
CA ARG A 258 24.83 4.30 6.41
C ARG A 258 24.38 3.83 5.04
N ASN A 259 23.42 2.91 5.02
CA ASN A 259 22.85 2.42 3.78
C ASN A 259 22.04 3.52 3.10
N ILE A 260 22.23 3.72 1.80
CA ILE A 260 21.44 4.70 1.02
C ILE A 260 19.97 4.30 0.93
N GLN A 261 19.65 3.02 1.13
CA GLN A 261 18.28 2.50 1.14
C GLN A 261 17.51 2.91 2.41
N ASP A 262 18.19 3.45 3.44
CA ASP A 262 17.54 4.03 4.61
C ASP A 262 17.03 5.47 4.33
N ILE A 263 17.31 6.01 3.13
CA ILE A 263 16.81 7.31 2.68
C ILE A 263 15.58 7.07 1.79
N TYR A 264 14.41 7.39 2.33
CA TYR A 264 13.13 7.37 1.62
C TYR A 264 12.86 8.75 1.02
N VAL A 265 13.01 8.88 -0.29
CA VAL A 265 12.77 10.14 -0.99
C VAL A 265 11.26 10.34 -1.17
N GLY A 266 10.74 11.48 -0.73
CA GLY A 266 9.33 11.82 -0.88
C GLY A 266 8.88 11.95 -2.33
N LEU A 267 7.79 11.25 -2.65
CA LEU A 267 7.06 11.36 -3.90
C LEU A 267 5.63 11.75 -3.55
N ASP A 268 5.25 13.01 -3.76
CA ASP A 268 3.89 13.47 -3.52
C ASP A 268 3.01 13.24 -4.76
N VAL A 269 2.03 12.35 -4.63
CA VAL A 269 1.11 12.01 -5.72
C VAL A 269 0.19 13.19 -6.07
N TRP A 270 0.01 14.17 -5.20
CA TRP A 270 -0.70 15.41 -5.53
C TRP A 270 0.17 16.44 -6.26
N GLY A 271 1.48 16.20 -6.36
CA GLY A 271 2.38 17.02 -7.18
C GLY A 271 2.74 18.38 -6.60
N ARG A 272 2.68 18.58 -5.27
CA ARG A 272 2.97 19.88 -4.63
C ARG A 272 4.47 20.22 -4.68
N GLY A 273 4.99 20.55 -5.86
CA GLY A 273 6.42 20.82 -6.07
C GLY A 273 7.29 19.57 -6.23
N CYS A 274 6.68 18.39 -6.28
CA CYS A 274 7.35 17.13 -6.57
C CYS A 274 7.74 17.07 -8.06
N PRO A 275 8.98 16.66 -8.41
CA PRO A 275 9.36 16.43 -9.80
C PRO A 275 8.34 15.55 -10.53
N GLY A 276 7.89 15.97 -11.71
CA GLY A 276 6.85 15.31 -12.49
C GLY A 276 5.42 15.75 -12.18
N ASP A 277 5.19 16.61 -11.17
CA ASP A 277 3.86 17.18 -10.84
C ASP A 277 2.80 16.14 -10.41
N GLY A 278 3.22 14.97 -9.92
CA GLY A 278 2.34 13.96 -9.32
C GLY A 278 1.42 13.24 -10.32
N GLY A 279 0.30 12.71 -9.82
CA GLY A 279 -0.68 11.94 -10.59
C GLY A 279 -0.04 10.81 -11.38
N PHE A 280 -0.44 10.65 -12.65
CA PHE A 280 0.17 9.63 -13.51
C PHE A 280 1.65 9.86 -13.84
N ASN A 281 2.15 11.09 -13.64
CA ASN A 281 3.57 11.41 -13.82
C ASN A 281 4.42 11.09 -12.59
N SER A 282 3.82 10.60 -11.49
CA SER A 282 4.57 10.04 -10.35
C SER A 282 5.61 9.00 -10.78
N ALA A 283 5.39 8.29 -11.88
CA ALA A 283 6.37 7.36 -12.46
C ALA A 283 7.69 8.03 -12.85
N PHE A 284 7.66 9.30 -13.30
CA PHE A 284 8.85 10.08 -13.60
C PHE A 284 9.70 10.32 -12.34
N ALA A 285 9.05 10.76 -11.25
CA ALA A 285 9.71 10.98 -9.96
C ALA A 285 10.35 9.67 -9.45
N LEU A 286 9.57 8.59 -9.47
CA LEU A 286 10.00 7.27 -9.01
C LEU A 286 11.21 6.76 -9.81
N GLU A 287 11.19 6.91 -11.13
CA GLU A 287 12.31 6.53 -11.99
C GLU A 287 13.60 7.26 -11.58
N GLN A 288 13.54 8.58 -11.38
CA GLN A 288 14.72 9.38 -10.99
C GLN A 288 15.26 8.97 -9.62
N ILE A 289 14.38 8.65 -8.66
CA ILE A 289 14.77 8.16 -7.34
C ILE A 289 15.48 6.80 -7.45
N ARG A 290 14.89 5.86 -8.20
CA ARG A 290 15.43 4.50 -8.37
C ARG A 290 16.73 4.47 -9.16
N GLN A 291 16.92 5.39 -10.11
CA GLN A 291 18.20 5.55 -10.83
C GLN A 291 19.37 5.89 -9.88
N GLN A 292 19.10 6.48 -8.72
CA GLN A 292 20.10 6.75 -7.67
C GLN A 292 20.26 5.60 -6.68
N GLY A 293 19.44 4.54 -6.79
CA GLY A 293 19.42 3.43 -5.83
C GLY A 293 18.80 3.78 -4.47
N LEU A 294 18.04 4.87 -4.39
CA LEU A 294 17.40 5.36 -3.18
C LEU A 294 16.02 4.73 -2.97
N SER A 295 15.59 4.65 -1.71
CA SER A 295 14.23 4.26 -1.34
C SER A 295 13.23 5.38 -1.65
N VAL A 296 11.96 5.04 -1.76
CA VAL A 296 10.88 6.02 -2.03
C VAL A 296 9.84 5.97 -0.93
N ALA A 297 9.30 7.13 -0.57
CA ALA A 297 8.08 7.23 0.20
C ALA A 297 6.99 7.89 -0.65
N ILE A 298 6.04 7.08 -1.10
CA ILE A 298 4.88 7.50 -1.91
C ILE A 298 3.85 8.10 -0.97
N PHE A 299 3.63 9.40 -1.08
CA PHE A 299 2.70 10.16 -0.25
C PHE A 299 1.35 10.37 -0.94
N ALA A 300 0.28 10.21 -0.18
CA ALA A 300 -1.08 10.58 -0.55
C ALA A 300 -1.60 9.86 -1.82
N SER A 301 -1.29 8.55 -1.93
CA SER A 301 -1.74 7.69 -3.04
C SER A 301 -3.25 7.54 -3.15
N GLY A 302 -4.00 7.92 -2.10
CA GLY A 302 -5.47 8.02 -2.13
C GLY A 302 -6.01 8.99 -3.20
N TRP A 303 -5.14 9.75 -3.88
CA TRP A 303 -5.47 10.66 -4.99
C TRP A 303 -6.43 10.05 -6.03
N THR A 304 -6.23 8.80 -6.45
CA THR A 304 -7.09 8.14 -7.47
C THR A 304 -8.55 8.02 -7.02
N HIS A 305 -8.79 7.94 -5.70
CA HIS A 305 -10.10 7.91 -5.09
C HIS A 305 -10.59 9.30 -4.72
N GLU A 306 -9.77 10.08 -4.05
CA GLU A 306 -10.17 11.38 -3.52
C GLU A 306 -10.43 12.40 -4.62
N PHE A 307 -9.58 12.43 -5.65
CA PHE A 307 -9.69 13.39 -6.74
C PHE A 307 -10.83 13.01 -7.70
N PHE A 308 -10.89 11.76 -8.17
CA PHE A 308 -11.87 11.31 -9.18
C PHE A 308 -13.17 10.74 -8.62
N GLY A 309 -13.18 10.35 -7.35
CA GLY A 309 -14.30 9.68 -6.70
C GLY A 309 -14.32 8.16 -6.88
N PRO A 310 -15.22 7.47 -6.15
CA PRO A 310 -15.22 6.01 -6.05
C PRO A 310 -15.63 5.28 -7.34
N LYS A 311 -16.32 5.95 -8.28
CA LYS A 311 -16.88 5.30 -9.48
C LYS A 311 -15.83 4.78 -10.45
N THR A 312 -14.70 5.47 -10.57
CA THR A 312 -13.59 5.14 -11.47
C THR A 312 -12.35 4.69 -10.71
N PHE A 313 -12.48 4.51 -9.38
CA PHE A 313 -11.35 4.28 -8.49
C PHE A 313 -10.55 3.04 -8.91
N TYR A 314 -11.20 1.91 -9.13
CA TYR A 314 -10.48 0.67 -9.44
C TYR A 314 -9.73 0.76 -10.76
N GLU A 315 -10.31 1.32 -11.81
CA GLU A 315 -9.64 1.45 -13.10
C GLU A 315 -8.45 2.40 -13.01
N LEU A 316 -8.63 3.56 -12.38
CA LEU A 316 -7.57 4.56 -12.24
C LEU A 316 -6.46 4.12 -11.29
N GLU A 317 -6.80 3.43 -10.19
CA GLU A 317 -5.84 2.84 -9.26
C GLU A 317 -4.96 1.81 -9.98
N ASN A 318 -5.56 0.87 -10.71
CA ASN A 318 -4.79 -0.12 -11.46
C ASN A 318 -3.93 0.53 -12.56
N MET A 319 -4.42 1.57 -13.24
CA MET A 319 -3.63 2.31 -14.23
C MET A 319 -2.47 3.07 -13.59
N PHE A 320 -2.68 3.68 -12.41
CA PHE A 320 -1.66 4.42 -11.68
C PHE A 320 -0.53 3.49 -11.24
N TRP A 321 -0.86 2.40 -10.55
CA TRP A 321 0.13 1.42 -10.10
C TRP A 321 0.82 0.68 -11.26
N ALA A 322 0.14 0.48 -12.39
CA ALA A 322 0.77 -0.09 -13.58
C ALA A 322 1.90 0.79 -14.14
N GLN A 323 1.88 2.12 -13.94
CA GLN A 323 2.98 3.00 -14.35
C GLN A 323 4.17 2.92 -13.38
N LEU A 324 3.92 2.67 -12.10
CA LEU A 324 4.96 2.59 -11.07
C LEU A 324 5.67 1.23 -11.06
N PHE A 325 4.93 0.15 -11.33
CA PHE A 325 5.41 -1.24 -11.28
C PHE A 325 6.78 -1.51 -11.89
N PRO A 326 7.15 -0.95 -13.07
CA PRO A 326 8.48 -1.10 -13.66
C PRO A 326 9.66 -0.73 -12.75
N TYR A 327 9.43 0.13 -11.76
CA TYR A 327 10.45 0.69 -10.86
C TYR A 327 10.33 0.15 -9.43
N LEU A 328 9.47 -0.87 -9.23
CA LEU A 328 9.22 -1.49 -7.94
C LEU A 328 9.65 -2.97 -7.96
N TYR A 329 9.78 -3.53 -6.77
CA TYR A 329 10.16 -4.93 -6.55
C TYR A 329 8.99 -5.69 -5.98
N ILE A 330 8.81 -6.93 -6.43
CA ILE A 330 7.72 -7.79 -6.02
C ILE A 330 8.21 -8.71 -4.92
N HIS A 331 7.64 -8.54 -3.74
CA HIS A 331 7.87 -9.35 -2.56
C HIS A 331 7.19 -10.72 -2.70
N VAL A 332 7.81 -11.74 -2.13
CA VAL A 332 7.38 -13.14 -2.22
C VAL A 332 7.05 -13.63 -0.82
N PRO A 333 5.78 -13.64 -0.41
CA PRO A 333 5.39 -14.13 0.90
C PRO A 333 5.59 -15.64 1.04
N ILE A 334 5.93 -16.06 2.25
CA ILE A 334 6.17 -17.46 2.63
C ILE A 334 4.91 -18.07 3.24
N TYR A 335 4.61 -19.29 2.79
CA TYR A 335 3.59 -20.19 3.32
C TYR A 335 4.29 -21.49 3.74
N GLU A 336 4.68 -21.57 5.01
CA GLU A 336 5.38 -22.72 5.59
C GLU A 336 4.39 -23.59 6.36
N GLY A 337 4.12 -24.81 5.88
CA GLY A 337 3.14 -25.70 6.50
C GLY A 337 1.68 -25.21 6.40
N GLU A 338 1.42 -24.20 5.58
CA GLU A 338 0.11 -23.56 5.40
C GLU A 338 -0.49 -23.83 4.01
N VAL A 339 -1.82 -23.73 3.91
CA VAL A 339 -2.52 -23.73 2.63
C VAL A 339 -2.58 -22.30 2.10
N PHE A 340 -2.03 -22.07 0.90
CA PHE A 340 -2.28 -20.84 0.17
C PHE A 340 -3.74 -20.81 -0.33
N GLU A 341 -4.51 -19.82 0.13
CA GLU A 341 -5.89 -19.62 -0.29
C GLU A 341 -6.18 -18.16 -0.62
N THR A 342 -7.03 -17.93 -1.63
CA THR A 342 -7.60 -16.61 -1.86
C THR A 342 -8.94 -16.71 -2.58
N SER A 343 -9.90 -15.89 -2.16
CA SER A 343 -11.13 -15.61 -2.91
C SER A 343 -11.05 -14.31 -3.71
N PHE A 344 -9.89 -13.62 -3.66
CA PHE A 344 -9.66 -12.28 -4.17
C PHE A 344 -10.51 -11.19 -3.50
N CYS A 345 -11.17 -11.48 -2.38
CA CYS A 345 -11.92 -10.49 -1.61
C CYS A 345 -11.02 -9.30 -1.24
N ARG A 346 -11.42 -8.08 -1.64
CA ARG A 346 -10.68 -6.84 -1.35
C ARG A 346 -10.97 -6.24 0.03
N GLY A 347 -11.81 -6.90 0.83
CA GLY A 347 -12.34 -6.36 2.09
C GLY A 347 -13.52 -5.41 1.89
N ILE A 348 -14.10 -5.35 0.68
CA ILE A 348 -15.31 -4.58 0.39
C ILE A 348 -16.18 -5.32 -0.63
N GLY A 349 -17.49 -5.07 -0.63
CA GLY A 349 -18.38 -5.52 -1.68
C GLY A 349 -19.78 -4.92 -1.58
N SER A 350 -20.45 -4.83 -2.73
CA SER A 350 -21.89 -4.48 -2.80
C SER A 350 -22.78 -5.56 -2.16
N SER A 351 -22.24 -6.76 -1.98
CA SER A 351 -22.83 -7.87 -1.24
C SER A 351 -21.70 -8.78 -0.74
N TYR A 352 -21.94 -9.49 0.35
CA TYR A 352 -21.06 -10.56 0.81
C TYR A 352 -21.53 -11.90 0.28
N TYR A 353 -20.61 -12.75 -0.19
CA TYR A 353 -20.90 -14.11 -0.63
C TYR A 353 -20.26 -15.12 0.32
N ARG A 354 -20.91 -16.26 0.49
CA ARG A 354 -20.36 -17.43 1.19
C ARG A 354 -20.62 -18.67 0.35
N SER A 355 -19.58 -19.41 0.01
CA SER A 355 -19.66 -20.62 -0.82
C SER A 355 -20.42 -20.42 -2.14
N GLY A 356 -20.34 -19.23 -2.74
CA GLY A 356 -21.02 -18.85 -3.97
C GLY A 356 -22.43 -18.28 -3.79
N GLU A 357 -22.97 -18.30 -2.56
CA GLU A 357 -24.31 -17.79 -2.26
C GLU A 357 -24.24 -16.37 -1.67
N MET A 358 -25.02 -15.45 -2.26
CA MET A 358 -25.16 -14.08 -1.77
C MET A 358 -25.85 -14.08 -0.41
N GLN A 359 -25.20 -13.47 0.58
CA GLN A 359 -25.76 -13.31 1.92
C GLN A 359 -26.72 -12.12 1.92
N LEU A 360 -28.00 -12.40 2.21
CA LEU A 360 -29.06 -11.41 2.29
C LEU A 360 -29.38 -11.13 3.76
N GLU A 361 -29.61 -9.86 4.09
CA GLU A 361 -30.13 -9.48 5.40
C GLU A 361 -31.64 -9.74 5.43
N VAL A 362 -32.10 -10.39 6.50
CA VAL A 362 -33.51 -10.74 6.67
C VAL A 362 -34.13 -9.76 7.65
N ARG A 363 -35.13 -8.99 7.19
CA ARG A 363 -35.92 -8.08 8.02
C ARG A 363 -37.39 -8.50 8.02
N VAL A 364 -38.04 -8.40 9.17
CA VAL A 364 -39.50 -8.63 9.28
C VAL A 364 -40.18 -7.28 9.44
N VAL A 365 -40.90 -6.85 8.40
CA VAL A 365 -41.66 -5.59 8.40
C VAL A 365 -43.13 -5.93 8.22
N GLU A 366 -43.97 -5.53 9.18
CA GLU A 366 -45.43 -5.79 9.16
C GLU A 366 -45.80 -7.28 8.95
N GLY A 367 -44.99 -8.20 9.50
CA GLY A 367 -45.20 -9.64 9.36
C GLY A 367 -44.76 -10.24 8.01
N LYS A 368 -44.17 -9.44 7.12
CA LYS A 368 -43.55 -9.91 5.87
C LYS A 368 -42.03 -9.99 6.02
N THR A 369 -41.46 -11.12 5.59
CA THR A 369 -40.01 -11.31 5.49
C THR A 369 -39.50 -10.63 4.22
N ILE A 370 -38.60 -9.67 4.39
CA ILE A 370 -37.92 -8.94 3.33
C ILE A 370 -36.47 -9.40 3.31
N TYR A 371 -35.95 -9.70 2.12
CA TYR A 371 -34.56 -10.06 1.90
C TYR A 371 -33.87 -8.91 1.18
N GLU A 372 -32.88 -8.29 1.83
CA GLU A 372 -32.16 -7.13 1.29
C GLU A 372 -30.69 -7.46 1.08
N LYS A 373 -30.11 -6.86 0.03
CA LYS A 373 -28.66 -6.90 -0.17
C LYS A 373 -28.01 -5.99 0.85
N LYS A 374 -26.93 -6.46 1.44
CA LYS A 374 -26.13 -5.70 2.40
C LYS A 374 -24.70 -5.58 1.89
N SER A 375 -24.28 -4.35 1.61
CA SER A 375 -22.88 -4.05 1.33
C SER A 375 -22.05 -4.18 2.61
N PHE A 376 -20.75 -4.35 2.43
CA PHE A 376 -19.82 -4.40 3.55
C PHE A 376 -18.49 -3.76 3.19
N TYR A 377 -17.84 -3.22 4.21
CA TYR A 377 -16.46 -2.77 4.20
C TYR A 377 -15.79 -3.25 5.48
N ASN A 378 -14.83 -4.15 5.36
CA ASN A 378 -13.96 -4.60 6.43
C ASN A 378 -12.64 -5.11 5.85
N LEU A 379 -11.58 -4.32 6.00
CA LEU A 379 -10.25 -4.63 5.48
C LEU A 379 -9.64 -5.90 6.10
N SER A 380 -10.03 -6.28 7.32
CA SER A 380 -9.55 -7.54 7.93
C SER A 380 -10.02 -8.78 7.15
N LEU A 381 -11.07 -8.65 6.33
CA LEU A 381 -11.57 -9.70 5.43
C LEU A 381 -10.89 -9.70 4.05
N GLN A 382 -9.91 -8.82 3.83
CA GLN A 382 -9.12 -8.83 2.61
C GLN A 382 -8.31 -10.14 2.53
N LYS A 383 -8.34 -10.77 1.35
CA LYS A 383 -7.61 -12.00 1.02
C LYS A 383 -6.40 -11.68 0.14
N PRO A 384 -5.40 -12.57 0.03
CA PRO A 384 -4.23 -12.36 -0.81
C PRO A 384 -4.58 -11.86 -2.21
N GLN A 385 -4.03 -10.71 -2.60
CA GLN A 385 -4.24 -10.05 -3.88
C GLN A 385 -3.14 -10.41 -4.89
N ILE A 386 -3.42 -10.27 -6.18
CA ILE A 386 -2.46 -10.59 -7.24
C ILE A 386 -1.12 -9.87 -7.05
N SER A 387 -0.01 -10.56 -7.30
CA SER A 387 1.34 -10.03 -7.08
C SER A 387 1.89 -9.21 -8.26
N VAL A 388 1.17 -9.19 -9.40
CA VAL A 388 1.67 -8.64 -10.66
C VAL A 388 0.72 -7.61 -11.26
N ALA A 389 1.27 -6.60 -11.94
CA ALA A 389 0.48 -5.60 -12.65
C ALA A 389 -0.18 -6.16 -13.91
N VAL A 390 -1.34 -5.62 -14.27
CA VAL A 390 -2.05 -5.99 -15.49
C VAL A 390 -1.27 -5.51 -16.73
N PRO A 391 -0.86 -6.40 -17.65
CA PRO A 391 0.10 -6.05 -18.71
C PRO A 391 -0.35 -4.93 -19.66
N HIS A 392 -1.65 -4.76 -19.88
CA HIS A 392 -2.17 -3.82 -20.87
C HIS A 392 -2.44 -2.42 -20.32
N LEU A 393 -2.25 -2.17 -19.02
CA LEU A 393 -2.59 -0.89 -18.38
C LEU A 393 -1.46 0.15 -18.44
N ARG A 394 -0.25 -0.24 -18.86
CA ARG A 394 0.83 0.73 -19.11
C ARG A 394 0.45 1.69 -20.23
N PHE A 395 0.74 2.97 -20.04
CA PHE A 395 0.48 3.96 -21.08
C PHE A 395 1.44 3.79 -22.26
N THR A 396 0.88 3.80 -23.45
CA THR A 396 1.58 3.84 -24.75
C THR A 396 1.67 5.26 -25.30
N HIS A 397 0.84 6.17 -24.79
CA HIS A 397 0.86 7.60 -25.10
C HIS A 397 0.60 8.41 -23.84
N PHE A 398 1.39 9.47 -23.66
CA PHE A 398 1.24 10.47 -22.61
C PHE A 398 0.94 11.83 -23.27
N PRO A 399 0.12 12.69 -22.63
CA PRO A 399 -0.11 14.03 -23.12
C PRO A 399 1.20 14.83 -23.09
N ASN A 400 1.38 15.73 -24.06
CA ASN A 400 2.45 16.72 -23.97
C ASN A 400 2.16 17.65 -22.79
N LEU A 401 3.01 17.65 -21.78
CA LEU A 401 2.88 18.56 -20.65
C LEU A 401 3.13 20.00 -21.13
N PRO A 402 2.34 20.99 -20.67
CA PRO A 402 2.67 22.38 -20.91
C PRO A 402 4.03 22.72 -20.26
N ASP A 403 4.81 23.59 -20.90
CA ASP A 403 6.11 24.04 -20.37
C ASP A 403 5.95 24.55 -18.93
N PRO A 404 6.94 24.29 -18.04
CA PRO A 404 6.89 24.77 -16.67
C PRO A 404 6.74 26.30 -16.65
N LYS A 405 5.71 26.78 -15.94
CA LYS A 405 5.43 28.21 -15.80
C LYS A 405 6.65 28.90 -15.17
N LYS A 406 7.21 29.90 -15.87
CA LYS A 406 8.23 30.80 -15.31
C LYS A 406 7.58 31.65 -14.20
N GLU A 407 8.33 31.90 -13.13
CA GLU A 407 7.92 32.58 -11.88
C GLU A 407 7.28 33.98 -11.99
N ASN A 408 6.99 34.52 -13.18
CA ASN A 408 6.58 35.93 -13.34
C ASN A 408 5.22 36.20 -13.98
N ASP A 409 4.36 35.20 -14.22
CA ASP A 409 3.02 35.46 -14.78
C ASP A 409 1.92 35.50 -13.70
N GLU A 410 2.00 36.52 -12.83
CA GLU A 410 0.87 36.98 -12.03
C GLU A 410 -0.09 37.82 -12.88
N LYS A 411 -0.81 37.20 -13.83
CA LYS A 411 -2.06 37.80 -14.36
C LYS A 411 -3.14 36.75 -14.56
N ALA A 412 -4.25 36.97 -13.85
CA ALA A 412 -5.49 36.24 -13.89
C ALA A 412 -5.91 35.83 -15.31
N HIS A 413 -5.94 34.53 -15.59
CA HIS A 413 -6.62 33.94 -16.73
C HIS A 413 -7.54 32.83 -16.22
N SER A 414 -8.78 32.85 -16.70
CA SER A 414 -9.77 31.79 -16.53
C SER A 414 -9.11 30.42 -16.68
N LYS A 415 -9.28 29.51 -15.70
CA LYS A 415 -8.86 28.11 -15.80
C LYS A 415 -9.63 27.46 -16.95
N GLU A 416 -9.17 27.60 -18.18
CA GLU A 416 -9.53 26.68 -19.24
C GLU A 416 -9.14 25.28 -18.75
N THR A 417 -10.13 24.42 -18.61
CA THR A 417 -9.90 23.07 -18.10
C THR A 417 -9.27 22.29 -19.24
N THR A 418 -7.96 22.09 -19.17
CA THR A 418 -7.21 21.32 -20.17
C THR A 418 -7.64 19.85 -20.10
N GLU A 419 -8.05 19.27 -21.23
CA GLU A 419 -8.26 17.83 -21.34
C GLU A 419 -6.91 17.13 -21.51
N TYR A 420 -6.65 16.13 -20.68
CA TYR A 420 -5.49 15.24 -20.81
C TYR A 420 -5.94 13.90 -21.37
N VAL A 421 -5.25 13.42 -22.40
CA VAL A 421 -5.55 12.14 -23.06
C VAL A 421 -4.37 11.20 -22.87
N TYR A 422 -4.63 10.07 -22.23
CA TYR A 422 -3.70 8.96 -22.07
C TYR A 422 -4.20 7.78 -22.87
N GLU A 423 -3.29 6.95 -23.36
CA GLU A 423 -3.67 5.72 -24.04
C GLU A 423 -2.93 4.53 -23.45
N THR A 424 -3.64 3.44 -23.22
CA THR A 424 -3.04 2.12 -22.97
C THR A 424 -3.21 1.24 -24.22
N LYS A 425 -2.77 -0.03 -24.18
CA LYS A 425 -3.05 -0.97 -25.28
C LYS A 425 -4.55 -1.23 -25.47
N LYS A 426 -5.36 -1.10 -24.41
CA LYS A 426 -6.79 -1.41 -24.39
C LYS A 426 -7.69 -0.18 -24.33
N ASN A 427 -7.22 0.90 -23.72
CA ASN A 427 -8.08 2.00 -23.32
C ASN A 427 -7.58 3.35 -23.79
N ILE A 428 -8.52 4.27 -24.00
CA ILE A 428 -8.28 5.71 -24.07
C ILE A 428 -8.86 6.31 -22.79
N LEU A 429 -8.02 6.99 -22.01
CA LEU A 429 -8.39 7.68 -20.78
C LEU A 429 -8.38 9.18 -21.05
N ARG A 430 -9.54 9.83 -20.91
CA ARG A 430 -9.69 11.28 -21.00
C ARG A 430 -9.96 11.85 -19.63
N ILE A 431 -9.19 12.85 -19.24
CA ILE A 431 -9.32 13.53 -17.95
C ILE A 431 -9.59 15.01 -18.18
N LEU A 432 -10.72 15.49 -17.66
CA LEU A 432 -11.10 16.89 -17.66
C LEU A 432 -11.42 17.32 -16.22
N GLY A 433 -10.47 18.04 -15.60
CA GLY A 433 -10.57 18.33 -14.16
C GLY A 433 -10.55 17.04 -13.35
N ASN A 434 -11.62 16.80 -12.58
CA ASN A 434 -11.79 15.59 -11.77
C ASN A 434 -12.65 14.50 -12.44
N VAL A 435 -13.06 14.69 -13.69
CA VAL A 435 -13.86 13.71 -14.43
C VAL A 435 -12.93 12.89 -15.30
N ALA A 436 -12.97 11.56 -15.12
CA ALA A 436 -12.27 10.60 -15.94
C ALA A 436 -13.27 9.78 -16.78
N THR A 437 -13.01 9.70 -18.08
CA THR A 437 -13.76 8.84 -19.00
C THR A 437 -12.83 7.80 -19.59
N ILE A 438 -13.23 6.54 -19.55
CA ILE A 438 -12.44 5.41 -20.04
C ILE A 438 -13.20 4.75 -21.19
N GLU A 439 -12.60 4.77 -22.37
CA GLU A 439 -13.13 4.16 -23.58
C GLU A 439 -12.30 2.92 -23.95
N ASN A 440 -12.95 1.83 -24.37
CA ASN A 440 -12.26 0.65 -24.88
C ASN A 440 -11.90 0.86 -26.36
N LYS A 441 -10.66 0.53 -26.73
CA LYS A 441 -10.21 0.45 -28.12
C LYS A 441 -10.88 -0.74 -28.80
N SER A 442 -11.21 -0.59 -30.08
CA SER A 442 -11.89 -1.62 -30.88
C SER A 442 -11.02 -2.83 -31.22
N SER A 443 -9.70 -2.72 -31.08
CA SER A 443 -8.74 -3.79 -31.34
C SER A 443 -8.80 -4.87 -30.25
N MET A 444 -8.93 -6.13 -30.67
CA MET A 444 -8.71 -7.27 -29.79
C MET A 444 -7.26 -7.25 -29.28
N LEU A 445 -7.09 -7.48 -27.98
CA LEU A 445 -5.76 -7.60 -27.40
C LEU A 445 -5.17 -8.98 -27.73
N ASP A 446 -3.97 -9.02 -28.26
CA ASP A 446 -3.22 -10.26 -28.50
C ASP A 446 -2.58 -10.82 -27.21
N THR A 447 -3.07 -10.41 -26.04
CA THR A 447 -2.49 -10.75 -24.73
C THR A 447 -3.59 -11.10 -23.73
N ASN A 448 -3.34 -12.13 -22.92
CA ASN A 448 -4.19 -12.49 -21.79
C ASN A 448 -4.17 -11.38 -20.74
N TYR A 449 -5.32 -11.14 -20.11
CA TYR A 449 -5.45 -10.13 -19.06
C TYR A 449 -6.54 -10.49 -18.05
N LEU A 450 -6.58 -9.72 -16.97
CA LEU A 450 -7.50 -9.90 -15.86
C LEU A 450 -8.28 -8.61 -15.56
N GLU A 451 -9.45 -8.80 -14.95
CA GLU A 451 -10.32 -7.73 -14.44
C GLU A 451 -10.83 -8.16 -13.06
N PHE A 452 -10.96 -7.22 -12.12
CA PHE A 452 -11.71 -7.48 -10.89
C PHE A 452 -13.21 -7.48 -11.19
N TYR A 453 -13.95 -8.41 -10.62
CA TYR A 453 -15.39 -8.56 -10.82
C TYR A 453 -16.11 -8.63 -9.49
N ASP A 454 -16.96 -7.65 -9.22
CA ASP A 454 -17.61 -7.42 -7.92
C ASP A 454 -19.09 -7.83 -7.87
N ARG A 455 -19.61 -8.38 -8.97
CA ARG A 455 -21.02 -8.82 -9.08
C ARG A 455 -21.24 -10.28 -8.71
N LEU A 456 -20.18 -11.05 -8.52
CA LEU A 456 -20.20 -12.44 -8.09
C LEU A 456 -18.94 -12.72 -7.28
N SER A 457 -19.02 -13.59 -6.29
CA SER A 457 -17.87 -14.12 -5.57
C SER A 457 -18.18 -15.52 -5.05
N TYR A 458 -17.13 -16.28 -4.72
CA TYR A 458 -17.29 -17.49 -3.93
C TYR A 458 -17.39 -17.13 -2.44
N ASP A 459 -16.38 -16.43 -1.93
CA ASP A 459 -16.36 -15.90 -0.56
C ASP A 459 -15.92 -14.44 -0.56
N GLY A 460 -16.64 -13.57 0.16
CA GLY A 460 -16.34 -12.15 0.25
C GLY A 460 -17.04 -11.31 -0.83
N GLY A 461 -16.39 -10.25 -1.31
CA GLY A 461 -17.05 -9.17 -2.07
C GLY A 461 -16.77 -9.11 -3.58
N GLY A 462 -15.97 -10.03 -4.11
CA GLY A 462 -15.67 -10.09 -5.54
C GLY A 462 -14.76 -11.26 -5.89
N CYS A 463 -14.42 -11.40 -7.16
CA CYS A 463 -13.52 -12.41 -7.70
C CYS A 463 -12.69 -11.86 -8.86
N LEU A 464 -11.79 -12.69 -9.40
CA LEU A 464 -10.99 -12.37 -10.57
C LEU A 464 -11.63 -12.92 -11.85
N LYS A 465 -11.84 -12.06 -12.84
CA LYS A 465 -12.25 -12.46 -14.19
C LYS A 465 -11.00 -12.58 -15.06
N LEU A 466 -10.77 -13.77 -15.59
CA LEU A 466 -9.66 -14.06 -16.49
C LEU A 466 -10.13 -14.04 -17.94
N ILE A 467 -9.46 -13.27 -18.79
CA ILE A 467 -9.77 -13.17 -20.22
C ILE A 467 -8.58 -13.72 -21.00
N THR A 468 -8.80 -14.89 -21.62
CA THR A 468 -7.80 -15.61 -22.40
C THR A 468 -8.01 -15.35 -23.88
N ASN A 469 -7.16 -14.51 -24.46
CA ASN A 469 -7.17 -14.21 -25.90
C ASN A 469 -6.12 -15.03 -26.67
N ASP A 470 -5.00 -15.39 -26.02
CA ASP A 470 -4.03 -16.35 -26.54
C ASP A 470 -3.99 -17.60 -25.65
N PRO A 471 -4.56 -18.74 -26.08
CA PRO A 471 -4.56 -19.98 -25.31
C PRO A 471 -3.18 -20.61 -25.16
N ARG A 472 -2.16 -20.15 -25.90
CA ARG A 472 -0.76 -20.60 -25.76
C ARG A 472 -0.03 -19.88 -24.62
N SER A 473 -0.65 -18.85 -24.06
CA SER A 473 -0.13 -18.04 -22.96
C SER A 473 -0.86 -18.38 -21.65
N TYR A 474 -0.17 -18.24 -20.52
CA TYR A 474 -0.76 -18.36 -19.18
C TYR A 474 -1.10 -16.98 -18.58
N HIS A 475 -1.84 -17.00 -17.48
CA HIS A 475 -2.01 -15.84 -16.60
C HIS A 475 -1.06 -15.99 -15.41
N ARG A 476 -0.14 -15.04 -15.22
CA ARG A 476 0.67 -14.98 -13.99
C ARG A 476 -0.12 -14.20 -12.95
N LEU A 477 -0.40 -14.82 -11.80
CA LEU A 477 -1.22 -14.20 -10.75
C LEU A 477 -0.43 -13.95 -9.47
N PHE A 478 0.38 -14.93 -9.06
CA PHE A 478 1.07 -14.92 -7.78
C PHE A 478 2.54 -15.29 -7.92
N LEU A 479 3.35 -14.65 -7.09
CA LEU A 479 4.71 -15.07 -6.78
C LEU A 479 4.75 -15.32 -5.28
N ILE A 480 4.78 -16.60 -4.90
CA ILE A 480 4.74 -17.05 -3.51
C ILE A 480 5.78 -18.12 -3.28
N HIS A 481 6.23 -18.26 -2.03
CA HIS A 481 7.03 -19.39 -1.59
C HIS A 481 6.13 -20.32 -0.78
N VAL A 482 6.00 -21.57 -1.23
CA VAL A 482 5.22 -22.60 -0.53
C VAL A 482 6.12 -23.79 -0.29
N GLU A 483 6.26 -24.17 0.98
CA GLU A 483 6.99 -25.38 1.35
C GLU A 483 6.01 -26.56 1.44
N PHE A 484 6.27 -27.61 0.64
CA PHE A 484 5.43 -28.81 0.61
C PHE A 484 6.16 -29.99 1.27
N GLN A 485 5.52 -30.62 2.26
CA GLN A 485 6.06 -31.85 2.85
C GLN A 485 5.76 -33.11 2.00
N GLN A 486 4.65 -33.13 1.24
CA GLN A 486 4.20 -34.23 0.35
C GLN A 486 3.31 -33.68 -0.81
N ASP A 487 2.59 -34.55 -1.53
CA ASP A 487 1.76 -34.27 -2.72
C ASP A 487 0.97 -32.94 -2.68
N ILE A 488 0.90 -32.25 -3.83
CA ILE A 488 0.19 -30.98 -3.98
C ILE A 488 -1.26 -31.24 -4.39
N GLN A 489 -2.22 -30.82 -3.57
CA GLN A 489 -3.62 -30.68 -3.96
C GLN A 489 -3.94 -29.20 -4.22
N ALA A 490 -4.58 -28.91 -5.34
CA ALA A 490 -5.07 -27.58 -5.66
C ALA A 490 -6.54 -27.62 -6.05
N THR A 491 -7.32 -26.68 -5.50
CA THR A 491 -8.74 -26.52 -5.78
C THR A 491 -8.97 -25.17 -6.44
N ILE A 492 -9.58 -25.17 -7.62
CA ILE A 492 -9.97 -23.94 -8.32
C ILE A 492 -11.49 -23.91 -8.40
N VAL A 493 -12.09 -22.91 -7.76
CA VAL A 493 -13.52 -22.64 -7.89
C VAL A 493 -13.70 -21.54 -8.93
N TYR A 494 -14.43 -21.84 -10.00
CA TYR A 494 -14.63 -20.92 -11.11
C TYR A 494 -16.04 -20.99 -11.65
N LYS A 495 -16.44 -19.93 -12.36
CA LYS A 495 -17.69 -19.86 -13.11
C LYS A 495 -17.39 -19.36 -14.51
N GLU A 496 -17.83 -20.11 -15.52
CA GLU A 496 -17.75 -19.66 -16.91
C GLU A 496 -18.78 -18.55 -17.15
N ILE A 497 -18.36 -17.51 -17.87
CA ILE A 497 -19.24 -16.45 -18.34
C ILE A 497 -19.50 -16.73 -19.83
N GLU A 498 -20.77 -16.93 -20.21
CA GLU A 498 -21.14 -17.20 -21.61
C GLU A 498 -20.63 -16.08 -22.53
N SER A 499 -19.79 -16.45 -23.49
CA SER A 499 -19.34 -15.55 -24.56
C SER A 499 -20.21 -15.74 -25.79
N ALA A 500 -20.58 -14.65 -26.46
CA ALA A 500 -21.31 -14.66 -27.73
C ALA A 500 -20.51 -15.29 -28.88
N VAL A 501 -19.19 -15.52 -28.70
CA VAL A 501 -18.33 -16.14 -29.70
C VAL A 501 -18.37 -17.66 -29.55
N VAL A 502 -19.39 -18.25 -30.19
CA VAL A 502 -19.57 -19.69 -30.36
C VAL A 502 -18.50 -20.21 -31.33
N ASN A 503 -17.58 -21.08 -30.88
CA ASN A 503 -16.94 -22.19 -31.63
C ASN A 503 -15.54 -22.62 -31.16
N LEU A 504 -14.93 -22.00 -30.14
CA LEU A 504 -13.74 -22.59 -29.51
C LEU A 504 -14.21 -23.53 -28.39
N GLY A 505 -13.85 -24.81 -28.49
CA GLY A 505 -14.26 -25.85 -27.54
C GLY A 505 -14.01 -25.44 -26.08
N ARG A 506 -14.97 -25.81 -25.21
CA ARG A 506 -14.90 -25.59 -23.77
C ARG A 506 -13.66 -26.29 -23.21
N SER A 507 -12.86 -25.59 -22.40
CA SER A 507 -11.70 -26.17 -21.72
C SER A 507 -11.75 -25.83 -20.24
N GLU A 508 -11.65 -26.86 -19.40
CA GLU A 508 -11.50 -26.71 -17.95
C GLU A 508 -10.21 -25.92 -17.66
N PRO A 509 -10.16 -25.09 -16.61
CA PRO A 509 -8.98 -24.30 -16.29
C PRO A 509 -7.79 -25.21 -15.99
N ILE A 510 -6.63 -24.82 -16.52
CA ILE A 510 -5.36 -25.53 -16.31
C ILE A 510 -4.56 -24.74 -15.28
N LEU A 511 -4.16 -25.39 -14.20
CA LEU A 511 -3.25 -24.80 -13.23
C LEU A 511 -1.83 -24.85 -13.78
N ILE A 512 -1.16 -23.69 -13.80
CA ILE A 512 0.25 -23.59 -14.16
C ILE A 512 1.04 -23.28 -12.88
N ILE A 513 1.95 -24.17 -12.52
CA ILE A 513 2.91 -23.95 -11.42
C ILE A 513 4.28 -23.76 -12.03
N GLY A 514 4.99 -22.71 -11.61
CA GLY A 514 6.35 -22.42 -12.02
C GLY A 514 7.32 -22.48 -10.86
N ASN A 515 8.52 -22.99 -11.10
CA ASN A 515 9.67 -22.87 -10.20
C ASN A 515 10.95 -22.60 -11.02
N ASP A 516 12.11 -22.61 -10.36
CA ASP A 516 13.40 -22.35 -11.01
C ASP A 516 13.77 -23.40 -12.09
N ALA A 517 13.09 -24.54 -12.12
CA ALA A 517 13.29 -25.59 -13.12
C ALA A 517 12.34 -25.49 -14.33
N GLY A 518 11.32 -24.64 -14.26
CA GLY A 518 10.39 -24.37 -15.36
C GLY A 518 8.92 -24.35 -14.97
N LEU A 519 8.06 -24.47 -15.97
CA LEU A 519 6.60 -24.49 -15.81
C LEU A 519 6.05 -25.92 -15.92
N LYS A 520 5.09 -26.26 -15.06
CA LYS A 520 4.31 -27.49 -15.12
C LYS A 520 2.84 -27.16 -15.25
N SER A 521 2.18 -27.75 -16.25
CA SER A 521 0.72 -27.73 -16.36
C SER A 521 0.12 -28.90 -15.59
N ILE A 522 -0.91 -28.61 -14.80
CA ILE A 522 -1.66 -29.58 -14.03
C ILE A 522 -3.10 -29.54 -14.54
N LEU A 523 -3.51 -30.66 -15.13
CA LEU A 523 -4.88 -30.85 -15.59
C LEU A 523 -5.78 -31.19 -14.39
N PRO A 524 -7.03 -30.71 -14.39
CA PRO A 524 -8.00 -31.12 -13.39
C PRO A 524 -8.23 -32.63 -13.45
N TYR A 525 -8.51 -33.22 -12.29
CA TYR A 525 -8.95 -34.62 -12.19
C TYR A 525 -10.29 -34.68 -11.47
N LYS A 526 -11.18 -35.57 -11.92
CA LYS A 526 -12.42 -35.89 -11.20
C LYS A 526 -12.12 -37.06 -10.25
N LEU A 527 -12.62 -36.97 -9.01
CA LEU A 527 -12.38 -37.98 -7.97
C LEU A 527 -12.77 -39.41 -8.42
N GLU A 528 -13.74 -39.51 -9.33
CA GLU A 528 -14.22 -40.77 -9.94
C GLU A 528 -13.10 -41.56 -10.67
N ASN A 529 -12.04 -40.88 -11.13
CA ASN A 529 -10.92 -41.49 -11.86
C ASN A 529 -9.87 -42.16 -10.96
N LEU A 530 -9.99 -42.03 -9.63
CA LEU A 530 -9.09 -42.69 -8.66
C LEU A 530 -9.53 -44.13 -8.34
N ALA A 531 -10.78 -44.50 -8.65
CA ALA A 531 -11.31 -45.84 -8.38
C ALA A 531 -10.93 -46.88 -9.47
N SER A 532 -10.07 -46.52 -10.44
CA SER A 532 -9.74 -47.35 -11.60
C SER A 532 -8.28 -47.83 -11.68
N ASN A 533 -7.46 -47.59 -10.66
CA ASN A 533 -6.07 -48.06 -10.61
C ASN A 533 -5.82 -49.06 -9.49
#